data_AF-A0A7W2FUY9-F1
#
_entry.id   AF-A0A7W2FUY9-F1
#
_cell.length_a   1.000
_cell.length_b   1.000
_cell.length_c   1.000
_cell.angle_alpha   90.00
_cell.angle_beta   90.00
_cell.angle_gamma   90.00
#
_symmetry.space_group_name_H-M   'P 1'
#
loop_
_entity.id
_entity.type
_entity.pdbx_description
1 polymer ?
#
loop_
_entity_poly.entity_id
_entity_poly.type
_entity_poly.pdbx_seq_one_letter_code
_entity_poly.pdbx_strand_id
1 'polypeptide(L)' 'MIYEQPGLDNALVNFKARYQNFIGGEWTAPVQGRYFDNISPVNGKKFCEIPR' A
#
# COMPACT_ATOMS: atom_id res chain seq x y z
N MET A 1 17.16 3.12 -13.05
CA MET A 1 15.97 2.27 -13.27
C MET A 1 15.36 2.69 -14.59
N ILE A 2 14.91 1.76 -15.42
CA ILE A 2 14.30 2.05 -16.74
C ILE A 2 12.91 2.72 -16.57
N TYR A 3 12.30 2.56 -15.39
CA TYR A 3 11.03 3.16 -15.00
C TYR A 3 11.19 3.99 -13.71
N GLU A 4 10.30 4.95 -13.53
CA GLU A 4 10.20 5.71 -12.27
C GLU A 4 9.67 4.85 -11.12
N GLN A 5 9.89 5.33 -9.89
CA GLN A 5 9.41 4.65 -8.69
C GLN A 5 7.87 4.63 -8.67
N PRO A 6 7.23 3.54 -8.20
CA PRO A 6 5.77 3.46 -8.11
C PRO A 6 5.15 4.69 -7.42
N GLY A 7 4.10 5.23 -8.01
CA GLY A 7 3.41 6.43 -7.53
C GLY A 7 3.93 7.77 -8.04
N LEU A 8 4.94 7.78 -8.92
CA LEU A 8 5.37 8.96 -9.69
C LEU A 8 4.74 8.99 -11.10
N ASP A 9 4.85 10.13 -11.78
CA ASP A 9 4.11 10.40 -13.03
C ASP A 9 4.42 9.41 -14.16
N ASN A 10 5.68 8.96 -14.30
CA ASN A 10 6.04 7.98 -15.34
C ASN A 10 6.16 6.56 -14.79
N ALA A 11 5.57 6.28 -13.63
CA ALA A 11 5.56 4.94 -13.07
C ALA A 11 4.52 4.05 -13.77
N LEU A 12 4.93 2.83 -14.10
CA LEU A 12 4.01 1.82 -14.67
C LEU A 12 2.97 1.33 -13.66
N VAL A 13 3.20 1.54 -12.37
CA VAL A 13 2.36 1.04 -11.28
C VAL A 13 2.12 2.15 -10.27
N ASN A 14 0.88 2.27 -9.83
CA ASN A 14 0.49 3.16 -8.75
C ASN A 14 -0.22 2.34 -7.65
N PHE A 15 0.24 2.50 -6.40
CA PHE A 15 -0.35 1.81 -5.25
C PHE A 15 -1.51 2.62 -4.68
N LYS A 16 -2.50 1.93 -4.10
CA LYS A 16 -3.52 2.63 -3.31
C LYS A 16 -2.89 3.14 -2.02
N ALA A 17 -3.35 4.30 -1.54
CA ALA A 17 -2.88 4.86 -0.28
C ALA A 17 -3.15 3.92 0.92
N ARG A 18 -4.24 3.13 0.88
CA ARG A 18 -4.62 2.16 1.90
C ARG A 18 -5.26 0.93 1.29
N TYR A 19 -4.97 -0.23 1.87
CA TYR A 19 -5.61 -1.51 1.54
C TYR A 19 -6.41 -2.05 2.71
N GLN A 20 -7.26 -3.04 2.41
CA GLN A 20 -8.14 -3.72 3.35
C GLN A 20 -7.78 -5.21 3.41
N ASN A 21 -8.32 -5.93 4.39
CA ASN A 21 -8.27 -7.40 4.36
C ASN A 21 -9.20 -7.89 3.26
N PHE A 22 -8.88 -9.02 2.62
CA PHE A 22 -9.80 -9.67 1.68
C PHE A 22 -10.32 -10.95 2.29
N ILE A 23 -11.59 -10.95 2.71
CA ILE A 23 -12.21 -12.04 3.49
C ILE A 23 -13.56 -12.36 2.86
N GLY A 24 -13.77 -13.62 2.48
CA GLY A 24 -15.07 -14.07 1.94
C GLY A 24 -15.47 -13.42 0.62
N GLY A 25 -14.52 -12.91 -0.16
CA GLY A 25 -14.79 -12.21 -1.42
C GLY A 25 -14.92 -10.69 -1.30
N GLU A 26 -14.82 -10.14 -0.08
CA GLU A 26 -15.04 -8.73 0.20
C GLU A 26 -13.81 -8.06 0.82
N TRP A 27 -13.61 -6.77 0.50
CA TRP A 27 -12.58 -5.94 1.10
C TRP A 27 -13.08 -5.36 2.44
N THR A 28 -12.54 -5.87 3.54
CA THR A 28 -13.02 -5.60 4.90
C THR A 28 -11.96 -4.92 5.76
N ALA A 29 -12.36 -3.90 6.52
CA ALA A 29 -11.50 -3.23 7.49
C ALA A 29 -11.05 -4.17 8.63
N PRO A 30 -9.87 -3.96 9.24
CA PRO A 30 -9.48 -4.67 10.45
C PRO A 30 -10.47 -4.37 11.57
N VAL A 31 -10.82 -5.41 12.35
CA VAL A 31 -11.82 -5.31 13.43
C VAL A 31 -11.46 -4.21 14.44
N GLN A 32 -10.17 -4.02 14.72
CA GLN A 32 -9.70 -3.00 15.66
C GLN A 32 -9.43 -1.64 14.99
N GLY A 33 -9.72 -1.48 13.70
CA GLY A 33 -9.49 -0.24 12.94
C GLY A 33 -8.03 0.16 12.79
N ARG A 34 -7.07 -0.70 13.17
CA ARG A 34 -5.64 -0.39 13.18
C ARG A 34 -5.01 -0.70 11.82
N TYR A 35 -4.20 0.23 11.36
CA TYR A 35 -3.37 0.08 10.17
C TYR A 35 -1.94 0.45 10.52
N PHE A 36 -1.00 0.04 9.67
CA PHE A 36 0.39 0.47 9.78
C PHE A 36 0.96 0.87 8.44
N ASP A 37 2.01 1.68 8.49
CA ASP A 37 2.73 2.17 7.32
C ASP A 37 3.56 1.05 6.71
N ASN A 38 3.31 0.75 5.44
CA ASN A 38 4.18 -0.12 4.67
C ASN A 38 5.36 0.71 4.14
N ILE A 39 6.51 0.53 4.78
CA ILE A 39 7.74 1.25 4.47
C ILE A 39 8.52 0.47 3.43
N SER A 40 8.86 1.13 2.32
CA SER A 40 9.69 0.50 1.29
C SER A 40 11.11 0.24 1.83
N PRO A 41 11.64 -0.98 1.71
CA PRO A 41 13.03 -1.27 2.09
C PRO A 41 14.04 -0.60 1.14
N VAL A 42 13.60 -0.12 -0.04
CA VAL A 42 14.47 0.49 -1.04
C VAL A 42 14.86 1.92 -0.68
N ASN A 43 13.93 2.69 -0.12
CA ASN A 43 14.12 4.12 0.11
C ASN A 43 13.66 4.58 1.52
N GLY A 44 13.16 3.68 2.36
CA GLY A 44 12.70 3.99 3.72
C GLY A 44 11.43 4.84 3.78
N LYS A 45 10.74 5.07 2.65
CA LYS A 45 9.53 5.88 2.60
C LYS A 45 8.28 5.03 2.65
N LYS A 46 7.25 5.53 3.33
CA LYS A 46 5.89 5.00 3.28
C LYS A 46 5.36 5.06 1.85
N PHE A 47 4.76 3.98 1.38
CA PHE A 47 4.09 3.97 0.08
C PHE A 47 2.61 3.55 0.17
N CYS A 48 2.19 2.85 1.22
CA CYS A 48 0.77 2.61 1.52
C CYS A 48 0.56 2.26 2.99
N GLU A 49 -0.70 2.05 3.37
CA GLU A 49 -1.12 1.50 4.67
C GLU A 49 -1.80 0.16 4.49
N ILE A 50 -1.56 -0.75 5.43
CA ILE A 50 -2.18 -2.08 5.46
C ILE A 50 -2.73 -2.42 6.87
N PRO A 51 -3.76 -3.28 6.97
CA PRO A 51 -4.37 -3.67 8.25
C PRO A 51 -3.37 -4.29 9.24
N ARG A 52 -3.61 -4.11 10.55
CA ARG A 52 -2.81 -4.67 11.66
C ARG A 52 -3.64 -5.48 12.66
#